data_AF-A0A7K1TW42-F1
#
_entry.id   AF-A0A7K1TW42-F1
#
_cell.length_a   1.000
_cell.length_b   1.000
_cell.length_c   1.000
_cell.angle_alpha   90.00
_cell.angle_beta   90.00
_cell.angle_gamma   90.00
#
_symmetry.space_group_name_H-M   'P 1'
#
loop_
_entity.id
_entity.type
_entity.pdbx_description
1 polymer ?
#
loop_
_entity_poly.entity_id
_entity_poly.type
_entity_poly.pdbx_seq_one_letter_code
_entity_poly.pdbx_strand_id
1 'polypeptide(L)'
;MIAVFVLSITAVVTAWCGFEASKWGGDMSISFSQASSARVQATAAEGQARDARQYDLTIWTQYVLAEAEGNTQLVSYIEQRFTPEFRTAFDAWNADGRVEQGPFVMEEYVPPGTLEAKKLAERADAKYERALASNQRGDDYTLLTVLFALVLFLTAMSQRDLVPWVRWTLLSLAMVVGAAGIVIMLTFPILI
;
A
#
# COMPACT_ATOMS: atom_id res chain seq x y z
N MET A 1 -42.12 -7.18 24.90
CA MET A 1 -41.00 -8.12 25.13
C MET A 1 -40.17 -8.32 23.87
N ILE A 2 -40.66 -8.97 22.81
CA ILE A 2 -39.85 -9.28 21.59
C ILE A 2 -39.16 -8.04 21.00
N ALA A 3 -39.90 -6.96 20.75
CA ALA A 3 -39.32 -5.74 20.19
C ALA A 3 -38.22 -5.11 21.06
N VAL A 4 -38.31 -5.25 22.40
CA VAL A 4 -37.28 -4.75 23.32
C VAL A 4 -36.02 -5.60 23.19
N PHE A 5 -36.13 -6.92 23.14
CA PHE A 5 -34.98 -7.81 22.90
C PHE A 5 -34.29 -7.52 21.57
N VAL A 6 -35.06 -7.34 20.50
CA VAL A 6 -34.52 -7.00 19.17
C VAL A 6 -33.78 -5.65 19.23
N LEU A 7 -34.35 -4.62 19.86
CA LEU A 7 -33.67 -3.33 20.03
C LEU A 7 -32.36 -3.47 20.81
N SER A 8 -32.37 -4.17 21.96
CA SER A 8 -31.19 -4.32 22.80
C SER A 8 -30.05 -5.04 22.09
N ILE A 9 -30.34 -6.18 21.44
CA ILE A 9 -29.32 -6.94 20.70
C ILE A 9 -28.79 -6.10 19.53
N THR A 10 -29.70 -5.50 18.74
CA THR A 10 -29.31 -4.69 17.58
C THR A 10 -28.42 -3.52 18.01
N ALA A 11 -28.73 -2.83 19.12
CA ALA A 11 -27.91 -1.72 19.60
C ALA A 11 -26.48 -2.13 19.94
N VAL A 12 -26.29 -3.28 20.60
CA VAL A 12 -24.96 -3.82 20.91
C VAL A 12 -24.19 -4.16 19.64
N VAL A 13 -24.85 -4.81 18.68
CA VAL A 13 -24.24 -5.19 17.41
C VAL A 13 -23.89 -3.96 16.56
N THR A 14 -24.76 -2.93 16.51
CA THR A 14 -24.46 -1.64 15.86
C THR A 14 -23.21 -0.99 16.44
N ALA A 15 -23.11 -0.94 17.77
CA ALA A 15 -21.95 -0.37 18.45
C ALA A 15 -20.67 -1.17 18.15
N TRP A 16 -20.76 -2.50 18.10
CA TRP A 16 -19.66 -3.37 17.71
C TRP A 16 -19.19 -3.11 16.27
N CYS A 17 -20.11 -2.99 15.31
CA CYS A 17 -19.76 -2.66 13.93
C CYS A 17 -19.06 -1.30 13.83
N GLY A 18 -19.56 -0.28 14.53
CA GLY A 18 -18.92 1.05 14.55
C GLY A 18 -17.50 1.00 15.15
N PHE A 19 -17.29 0.19 16.18
CA PHE A 19 -15.98 -0.03 16.79
C PHE A 19 -14.99 -0.72 15.82
N GLU A 20 -15.40 -1.81 15.18
CA GLU A 20 -14.56 -2.51 14.19
C GLU A 20 -14.27 -1.62 12.98
N ALA A 21 -15.26 -0.85 12.48
CA ALA A 21 -15.05 0.11 11.41
C ALA A 21 -13.95 1.13 11.77
N SER A 22 -13.96 1.65 13.00
CA SER A 22 -12.93 2.56 13.50
C SER A 22 -11.55 1.90 13.61
N LYS A 23 -11.48 0.64 14.08
CA LYS A 23 -10.22 -0.12 14.14
C LYS A 23 -9.60 -0.32 12.76
N TRP A 24 -10.40 -0.75 11.78
CA TRP A 24 -9.98 -0.91 10.40
C TRP A 24 -9.56 0.41 9.75
N GLY A 25 -10.28 1.51 10.03
CA GLY A 25 -9.88 2.86 9.60
C GLY A 25 -8.53 3.31 10.19
N GLY A 26 -8.24 2.90 11.43
CA GLY A 26 -6.94 3.10 12.07
C GLY A 26 -5.80 2.35 11.36
N ASP A 27 -5.97 1.04 11.12
CA ASP A 27 -4.97 0.23 10.40
C ASP A 27 -4.75 0.71 8.96
N MET A 28 -5.82 1.13 8.28
CA MET A 28 -5.75 1.79 6.97
C MET A 28 -4.86 3.04 7.03
N SER A 29 -5.14 3.94 7.97
CA SER A 29 -4.42 5.22 8.09
C SER A 29 -2.93 5.01 8.39
N ILE A 30 -2.61 4.08 9.28
CA ILE A 30 -1.23 3.69 9.60
C ILE A 30 -0.55 3.11 8.35
N SER A 31 -1.23 2.21 7.64
CA SER A 31 -0.67 1.56 6.45
C SER A 31 -0.43 2.54 5.30
N PHE A 32 -1.34 3.48 5.04
CA PHE A 32 -1.12 4.55 4.06
C PHE A 32 0.02 5.49 4.46
N SER A 33 0.13 5.84 5.74
CA SER A 33 1.25 6.64 6.25
C SER A 33 2.60 5.93 6.03
N GLN A 34 2.66 4.62 6.32
CA GLN A 34 3.85 3.81 6.06
C GLN A 34 4.16 3.69 4.56
N ALA A 35 3.15 3.56 3.70
CA ALA A 35 3.31 3.55 2.26
C ALA A 35 3.89 4.88 1.75
N SER A 36 3.33 6.00 2.20
CA SER A 36 3.80 7.34 1.84
C SER A 36 5.25 7.57 2.29
N SER A 37 5.58 7.21 3.53
CA SER A 37 6.96 7.30 4.03
C SER A 37 7.94 6.46 3.21
N ALA A 38 7.55 5.23 2.85
CA ALA A 38 8.36 4.35 2.01
C ALA A 38 8.55 4.91 0.59
N ARG A 39 7.53 5.54 -0.01
CA ARG A 39 7.66 6.24 -1.30
C ARG A 39 8.65 7.39 -1.25
N VAL A 40 8.60 8.21 -0.20
CA VAL A 40 9.57 9.32 0.00
C VAL A 40 10.99 8.78 0.12
N GLN A 41 11.19 7.71 0.89
CA GLN A 41 12.50 7.07 1.02
C GLN A 41 12.97 6.45 -0.31
N ALA A 42 12.05 5.83 -1.08
CA ALA A 42 12.37 5.30 -2.40
C ALA A 42 12.85 6.40 -3.35
N THR A 43 12.14 7.53 -3.42
CA THR A 43 12.56 8.69 -4.22
C THR A 43 13.92 9.24 -3.79
N ALA A 44 14.22 9.25 -2.48
CA ALA A 44 15.54 9.66 -1.99
C ALA A 44 16.65 8.70 -2.47
N ALA A 45 16.42 7.38 -2.38
CA ALA A 45 17.36 6.37 -2.86
C ALA A 45 17.52 6.38 -4.41
N GLU A 46 16.44 6.64 -5.15
CA GLU A 46 16.51 6.89 -6.60
C GLU A 46 17.34 8.15 -6.93
N GLY A 47 17.23 9.19 -6.09
CA GLY A 47 18.07 10.38 -6.16
C GLY A 47 19.55 10.02 -6.02
N GLN A 48 19.91 9.23 -5.01
CA GLN A 48 21.28 8.75 -4.81
C GLN A 48 21.79 7.94 -6.01
N ALA A 49 20.96 7.07 -6.59
CA ALA A 49 21.31 6.30 -7.79
C ALA A 49 21.55 7.21 -9.00
N ARG A 50 20.73 8.25 -9.17
CA ARG A 50 20.90 9.24 -10.23
C ARG A 50 22.18 10.06 -10.05
N ASP A 51 22.48 10.48 -8.82
CA ASP A 51 23.68 11.25 -8.50
C ASP A 51 24.96 10.44 -8.72
N ALA A 52 24.96 9.17 -8.29
CA ALA A 52 26.06 8.25 -8.55
C ALA A 52 26.27 8.02 -10.06
N ARG A 53 25.18 7.79 -10.81
CA ARG A 53 25.26 7.66 -12.27
C ARG A 53 25.77 8.93 -12.95
N GLN A 54 25.38 10.11 -12.47
CA GLN A 54 25.87 11.37 -13.01
C GLN A 54 27.37 11.57 -12.74
N TYR A 55 27.85 11.16 -11.56
CA TYR A 55 29.28 11.15 -11.24
C TYR A 55 30.05 10.24 -12.20
N ASP A 56 29.57 9.01 -12.39
CA ASP A 56 30.19 8.05 -13.31
C ASP A 56 30.18 8.54 -14.77
N LEU A 57 29.08 9.14 -15.25
CA LEU A 57 29.00 9.73 -16.59
C LEU A 57 30.04 10.85 -16.80
N THR A 58 30.31 11.63 -15.75
CA THR A 58 31.34 12.68 -15.79
C THR A 58 32.72 12.08 -15.96
N ILE A 59 33.04 11.01 -15.22
CA ILE A 59 34.31 10.28 -15.34
C ILE A 59 34.43 9.60 -16.71
N TRP A 60 33.35 8.94 -17.16
CA TRP A 60 33.28 8.26 -18.45
C TRP A 60 33.55 9.21 -19.63
N THR A 61 32.97 10.41 -19.60
CA THR A 61 33.21 11.41 -20.64
C THR A 61 34.70 11.74 -20.76
N GLN A 62 35.41 11.88 -19.63
CA GLN A 62 36.85 12.12 -19.64
C GLN A 62 37.63 10.90 -20.16
N TYR A 63 37.19 9.69 -19.78
CA TYR A 63 37.79 8.44 -20.27
C TYR A 63 37.72 8.33 -21.79
N VAL A 64 36.54 8.52 -22.38
CA VAL A 64 36.31 8.43 -23.82
C VAL A 64 37.14 9.47 -24.60
N LEU A 65 37.23 10.70 -24.08
CA LEU A 65 38.07 11.73 -24.70
C LEU A 65 39.56 11.36 -24.64
N ALA A 66 40.05 10.88 -23.50
CA ALA A 66 41.44 10.46 -23.34
C ALA A 66 41.80 9.27 -24.25
N GLU A 67 40.87 8.32 -24.42
CA GLU A 67 41.02 7.19 -25.33
C GLU A 67 41.08 7.66 -26.80
N ALA A 68 40.19 8.57 -27.20
CA ALA A 68 40.16 9.16 -28.55
C ALA A 68 41.44 9.96 -28.88
N GLU A 69 42.03 10.64 -27.89
CA GLU A 69 43.29 11.37 -28.02
C GLU A 69 44.54 10.46 -27.96
N GLY A 70 44.37 9.16 -27.65
CA GLY A 70 45.48 8.22 -27.48
C GLY A 70 46.33 8.48 -26.23
N ASN A 71 45.81 9.21 -25.25
CA ASN A 71 46.53 9.57 -24.03
C ASN A 71 46.46 8.45 -22.98
N THR A 72 47.28 7.42 -23.17
CA THR A 72 47.29 6.21 -22.32
C THR A 72 47.56 6.49 -20.84
N GLN A 73 48.33 7.54 -20.53
CA GLN A 73 48.60 7.95 -19.16
C GLN A 73 47.35 8.52 -18.49
N LEU A 74 46.59 9.35 -19.20
CA LEU A 74 45.33 9.90 -18.70
C LEU A 74 44.25 8.82 -18.58
N VAL A 75 44.18 7.88 -19.54
CA VAL A 75 43.30 6.70 -19.47
C VAL A 75 43.54 5.91 -18.18
N SER A 76 44.79 5.50 -17.93
CA SER A 76 45.16 4.73 -16.73
C SER A 76 44.87 5.51 -15.44
N TYR A 77 45.05 6.82 -15.46
CA TYR A 77 44.75 7.71 -14.32
C TYR A 77 43.25 7.82 -14.03
N ILE A 78 42.42 7.87 -15.07
CA ILE A 78 40.96 7.92 -14.97
C ILE A 78 40.41 6.56 -14.51
N GLU A 79 40.90 5.45 -15.09
CA GLU A 79 40.48 4.10 -14.70
C GLU A 79 40.68 3.86 -13.21
N GLN A 80 41.76 4.35 -12.60
CA GLN A 80 41.99 4.24 -11.15
C GLN A 80 40.93 4.94 -10.28
N ARG A 81 40.15 5.87 -10.84
CA ARG A 81 39.11 6.65 -10.15
C ARG A 81 37.69 6.13 -10.40
N PHE A 82 37.53 5.07 -11.19
CA PHE A 82 36.23 4.44 -11.36
C PHE A 82 35.66 4.04 -10.00
N THR A 83 34.38 4.38 -9.80
CA THR A 83 33.61 3.88 -8.67
C THR A 83 33.53 2.35 -8.74
N PRO A 84 33.37 1.66 -7.61
CA PRO A 84 33.32 0.19 -7.60
C PRO A 84 32.24 -0.39 -8.54
N GLU A 85 31.05 0.22 -8.54
CA GLU A 85 29.90 -0.21 -9.35
C GLU A 85 30.16 0.03 -10.84
N PHE A 86 30.71 1.19 -11.20
CA PHE A 86 31.09 1.48 -12.58
C PHE A 86 32.24 0.59 -13.07
N ARG A 87 33.23 0.31 -12.22
CA ARG A 87 34.34 -0.60 -12.55
C ARG A 87 33.82 -1.99 -12.89
N THR A 88 32.90 -2.52 -12.09
CA THR A 88 32.31 -3.84 -12.32
C THR A 88 31.65 -3.91 -13.70
N ALA A 89 30.88 -2.88 -14.06
CA ALA A 89 30.24 -2.78 -15.37
C ALA A 89 31.25 -2.59 -16.51
N PHE A 90 32.30 -1.79 -16.29
CA PHE A 90 33.35 -1.54 -17.27
C PHE A 90 34.18 -2.80 -17.55
N ASP A 91 34.51 -3.56 -16.51
CA ASP A 91 35.24 -4.83 -16.63
C ASP A 91 34.39 -5.86 -17.38
N ALA A 92 33.08 -5.94 -17.09
CA ALA A 92 32.13 -6.80 -17.81
C ALA A 92 32.03 -6.40 -19.30
N TRP A 93 31.89 -5.10 -19.58
CA TRP A 93 31.86 -4.57 -20.95
C TRP A 93 33.13 -4.89 -21.73
N ASN A 94 34.31 -4.79 -21.10
CA ASN A 94 35.58 -5.19 -21.73
C ASN A 94 35.67 -6.69 -21.96
N ALA A 95 35.22 -7.50 -21.00
CA ALA A 95 35.23 -8.96 -21.11
C ALA A 95 34.34 -9.47 -22.24
N ASP A 96 33.23 -8.78 -22.52
CA ASP A 96 32.34 -9.06 -23.66
C ASP A 96 32.86 -8.46 -24.99
N GLY A 97 34.09 -7.93 -25.02
CA GLY A 97 34.68 -7.39 -26.24
C GLY A 97 34.07 -6.06 -26.68
N ARG A 98 33.43 -5.32 -25.76
CA ARG A 98 32.83 -4.00 -25.99
C ARG A 98 31.73 -4.00 -27.06
N VAL A 99 30.94 -5.08 -27.12
CA VAL A 99 29.83 -5.23 -28.07
C VAL A 99 28.73 -4.19 -27.81
N GLU A 100 28.41 -3.97 -26.54
CA GLU A 100 27.40 -3.01 -26.13
C GLU A 100 27.88 -1.55 -26.25
N GLN A 101 26.92 -0.61 -26.28
CA GLN A 101 27.20 0.83 -26.48
C GLN A 101 28.04 1.48 -25.36
N GLY A 102 28.19 0.80 -24.22
CA GLY A 102 29.10 1.21 -23.15
C GLY A 102 28.78 0.52 -21.82
N PRO A 103 29.57 0.79 -20.77
CA PRO A 103 29.40 0.14 -19.47
C PRO A 103 28.03 0.38 -18.81
N PHE A 104 27.40 1.53 -19.07
CA PHE A 104 26.13 1.91 -18.42
C PHE A 104 24.90 1.11 -18.85
N VAL A 105 25.00 0.32 -19.92
CA VAL A 105 23.93 -0.57 -20.37
C VAL A 105 24.11 -2.01 -19.91
N MET A 106 25.27 -2.33 -19.32
CA MET A 106 25.54 -3.65 -18.75
C MET A 106 24.61 -3.93 -17.56
N GLU A 107 24.14 -5.16 -17.43
CA GLU A 107 23.28 -5.58 -16.32
C GLU A 107 24.00 -5.48 -14.97
N GLU A 108 25.32 -5.62 -14.98
CA GLU A 108 26.20 -5.48 -13.81
C GLU A 108 26.27 -4.03 -13.29
N TYR A 109 25.84 -3.04 -14.09
CA TYR A 109 25.82 -1.65 -13.65
C TYR A 109 24.64 -1.37 -12.73
N VAL A 110 24.87 -1.45 -11.43
CA VAL A 110 23.88 -1.15 -10.38
C VAL A 110 24.38 0.03 -9.53
N PRO A 111 23.95 1.28 -9.83
CA PRO A 111 24.33 2.43 -9.02
C PRO A 111 23.90 2.28 -7.56
N PRO A 112 24.68 2.83 -6.60
CA PRO A 112 24.27 2.92 -5.20
C PRO A 112 22.88 3.53 -5.04
N GLY A 113 22.01 2.91 -4.24
CA GLY A 113 20.62 3.35 -4.04
C GLY A 113 19.60 2.67 -4.96
N THR A 114 20.01 2.04 -6.08
CA THR A 114 19.07 1.37 -7.01
C THR A 114 18.29 0.23 -6.35
N LEU A 115 19.00 -0.67 -5.65
CA LEU A 115 18.37 -1.81 -4.97
C LEU A 115 17.53 -1.37 -3.77
N GLU A 116 17.97 -0.34 -3.06
CA GLU A 116 17.25 0.21 -1.91
C GLU A 116 15.96 0.90 -2.35
N ALA A 117 16.01 1.71 -3.41
CA ALA A 117 14.85 2.32 -4.04
C ALA A 117 13.80 1.27 -4.42
N LYS A 118 14.22 0.20 -5.11
CA LYS A 118 13.32 -0.89 -5.51
C LYS A 118 12.67 -1.54 -4.30
N LYS A 119 13.45 -1.89 -3.27
CA LYS A 119 12.93 -2.52 -2.05
C LYS A 119 11.94 -1.61 -1.30
N LEU A 120 12.21 -0.31 -1.27
CA LEU A 120 11.33 0.68 -0.62
C LEU A 120 10.04 0.90 -1.43
N ALA A 121 10.12 0.90 -2.75
CA ALA A 121 8.95 0.94 -3.63
C ALA A 121 8.05 -0.29 -3.43
N GLU A 122 8.63 -1.49 -3.45
CA GLU A 122 7.88 -2.73 -3.16
C GLU A 122 7.23 -2.72 -1.78
N ARG A 123 7.93 -2.22 -0.76
CA ARG A 123 7.37 -2.03 0.58
C ARG A 123 6.22 -1.04 0.58
N ALA A 124 6.34 0.06 -0.17
CA ALA A 124 5.29 1.06 -0.27
C ALA A 124 4.02 0.46 -0.88
N ASP A 125 4.15 -0.31 -1.95
CA ASP A 125 3.03 -0.94 -2.64
C ASP A 125 2.35 -1.99 -1.76
N ALA A 126 3.12 -2.84 -1.08
CA ALA A 126 2.58 -3.80 -0.12
C ALA A 126 1.79 -3.13 1.02
N LYS A 127 2.25 -1.96 1.49
CA LYS A 127 1.55 -1.18 2.53
C LYS A 127 0.32 -0.47 1.99
N TYR A 128 0.36 0.00 0.76
CA TYR A 128 -0.76 0.61 0.07
C TYR A 128 -1.89 -0.41 -0.13
N GLU A 129 -1.58 -1.60 -0.63
CA GLU A 129 -2.55 -2.70 -0.79
C GLU A 129 -3.18 -3.13 0.53
N ARG A 130 -2.37 -3.23 1.60
CA ARG A 130 -2.92 -3.47 2.94
C ARG A 130 -3.90 -2.39 3.37
N ALA A 131 -3.56 -1.12 3.12
CA ALA A 131 -4.43 -0.01 3.48
C ALA A 131 -5.77 -0.07 2.74
N LEU A 132 -5.77 -0.42 1.44
CA LEU A 132 -7.01 -0.62 0.67
C LEU A 132 -7.86 -1.77 1.23
N ALA A 133 -7.23 -2.91 1.54
CA ALA A 133 -7.94 -4.03 2.16
C ALA A 133 -8.54 -3.66 3.52
N SER A 134 -7.81 -2.89 4.34
CA SER A 134 -8.30 -2.39 5.62
C SER A 134 -9.43 -1.36 5.44
N ASN A 135 -9.35 -0.48 4.43
CA ASN A 135 -10.43 0.45 4.09
C ASN A 135 -11.72 -0.31 3.77
N GLN A 136 -11.64 -1.30 2.88
CA GLN A 136 -12.80 -2.07 2.46
C GLN A 136 -13.48 -2.79 3.64
N ARG A 137 -12.68 -3.39 4.55
CA ARG A 137 -13.21 -4.00 5.78
C ARG A 137 -13.91 -2.98 6.68
N GLY A 138 -13.33 -1.77 6.82
CA GLY A 138 -13.95 -0.68 7.57
C GLY A 138 -15.28 -0.22 6.96
N ASP A 139 -15.34 -0.13 5.63
CA ASP A 139 -16.55 0.23 4.88
C ASP A 139 -17.64 -0.85 5.04
N ASP A 140 -17.27 -2.13 4.99
CA ASP A 140 -18.18 -3.26 5.20
C ASP A 140 -18.86 -3.20 6.59
N TYR A 141 -18.10 -2.92 7.65
CA TYR A 141 -18.67 -2.69 8.99
C TYR A 141 -19.50 -1.41 9.09
N THR A 142 -19.13 -0.37 8.34
CA THR A 142 -19.92 0.87 8.27
C THR A 142 -21.29 0.63 7.64
N LEU A 143 -21.35 -0.17 6.55
CA LEU A 143 -22.60 -0.58 5.92
C LEU A 143 -23.50 -1.38 6.88
N LEU A 144 -22.93 -2.31 7.65
CA LEU A 144 -23.67 -3.04 8.69
C LEU A 144 -24.20 -2.12 9.78
N THR A 145 -23.44 -1.10 10.18
CA THR A 145 -23.88 -0.10 11.16
C THR A 145 -25.15 0.61 10.67
N VAL A 146 -25.20 1.01 9.39
CA VAL A 146 -26.38 1.62 8.77
C VAL A 146 -27.55 0.64 8.68
N LEU A 147 -27.29 -0.62 8.31
CA LEU A 147 -28.30 -1.68 8.27
C LEU A 147 -28.93 -1.91 9.64
N PHE A 148 -28.14 -1.98 10.70
CA PHE A 148 -28.66 -2.15 12.05
C PHE A 148 -29.36 -0.90 12.57
N ALA A 149 -28.94 0.31 12.18
CA ALA A 149 -29.71 1.53 12.45
C ALA A 149 -31.12 1.48 11.84
N LEU A 150 -31.25 0.94 10.61
CA LEU A 150 -32.55 0.69 9.98
C LEU A 150 -33.39 -0.32 10.78
N VAL A 151 -32.78 -1.41 11.26
CA VAL A 151 -33.45 -2.41 12.10
C VAL A 151 -33.94 -1.80 13.42
N LEU A 152 -33.12 -0.97 14.08
CA LEU A 152 -33.51 -0.22 15.28
C LEU A 152 -34.71 0.67 14.99
N PHE A 153 -34.68 1.41 13.88
CA PHE A 153 -35.76 2.30 13.48
C PHE A 153 -37.07 1.54 13.23
N LEU A 154 -37.04 0.47 12.42
CA LEU A 154 -38.23 -0.35 12.13
C LEU A 154 -38.81 -0.97 13.40
N THR A 155 -37.94 -1.47 14.28
CA THR A 155 -38.36 -2.08 15.56
C THR A 155 -38.98 -1.04 16.49
N ALA A 156 -38.40 0.16 16.59
CA ALA A 156 -38.97 1.26 17.38
C ALA A 156 -40.31 1.73 16.82
N MET A 157 -40.43 1.86 15.49
CA MET A 157 -41.68 2.27 14.84
C MET A 157 -42.80 1.25 15.06
N SER A 158 -42.48 -0.05 15.11
CA SER A 158 -43.46 -1.12 15.39
C SER A 158 -44.12 -1.02 16.77
N GLN A 159 -43.56 -0.21 17.69
CA GLN A 159 -44.09 -0.02 19.05
C GLN A 159 -45.09 1.15 19.15
N ARG A 160 -45.28 1.93 18.09
CA ARG A 160 -46.29 3.01 18.07
C ARG A 160 -47.72 2.48 17.96
N ASP A 161 -48.69 3.35 18.22
CA ASP A 161 -50.12 3.09 18.04
C ASP A 161 -50.46 2.91 16.55
N LEU A 162 -50.20 1.71 16.06
CA LEU A 162 -50.42 1.27 14.68
C LEU A 162 -51.46 0.15 14.67
N VAL A 163 -52.17 0.02 13.55
CA VAL A 163 -53.03 -1.16 13.31
C VAL A 163 -52.21 -2.45 13.42
N PRO A 164 -52.76 -3.53 14.02
CA PRO A 164 -51.99 -4.73 14.38
C PRO A 164 -51.19 -5.34 13.24
N TRP A 165 -51.74 -5.36 12.01
CA TRP A 165 -51.06 -5.94 10.86
C TRP A 165 -49.79 -5.16 10.48
N VAL A 166 -49.79 -3.81 10.54
CA VAL A 166 -48.61 -2.97 10.24
C VAL A 166 -47.52 -3.18 11.29
N ARG A 167 -47.91 -3.33 12.55
CA ARG A 167 -46.96 -3.64 13.63
C ARG A 167 -46.24 -4.96 13.36
N TRP A 168 -46.97 -6.01 12.99
CA TRP A 168 -46.39 -7.31 12.71
C TRP A 168 -45.52 -7.31 11.44
N THR A 169 -45.92 -6.59 10.37
CA THR A 169 -45.11 -6.48 9.16
C THR A 169 -43.77 -5.78 9.43
N LEU A 170 -43.78 -4.62 10.10
CA LEU A 170 -42.56 -3.89 10.47
C LEU A 170 -41.63 -4.73 11.35
N LEU A 171 -42.19 -5.39 12.38
CA LEU A 171 -41.39 -6.21 13.29
C LEU A 171 -40.80 -7.44 12.58
N SER A 172 -41.58 -8.10 11.70
CA SER A 172 -41.08 -9.23 10.92
C SER A 172 -39.96 -8.83 9.97
N LEU A 173 -40.10 -7.69 9.28
CA LEU A 173 -39.08 -7.16 8.39
C LEU A 173 -37.80 -6.82 9.16
N ALA A 174 -37.92 -6.16 10.32
CA ALA A 174 -36.78 -5.84 11.17
C ALA A 174 -36.04 -7.11 11.62
N MET A 175 -36.75 -8.17 12.01
CA MET A 175 -36.13 -9.43 12.40
C MET A 175 -35.42 -10.13 11.23
N VAL A 176 -36.02 -10.15 10.03
CA VAL A 176 -35.40 -10.75 8.84
C VAL A 176 -34.13 -10.01 8.45
N VAL A 177 -34.19 -8.68 8.37
CA VAL A 177 -33.03 -7.84 8.03
C VAL A 177 -31.96 -7.93 9.12
N GLY A 178 -32.34 -7.88 10.40
CA GLY A 178 -31.42 -8.01 11.53
C GLY A 178 -30.71 -9.36 11.57
N ALA A 179 -31.45 -10.46 11.36
CA ALA A 179 -30.86 -11.80 11.30
C ALA A 179 -29.88 -11.93 10.13
N ALA A 180 -30.25 -11.44 8.94
CA ALA A 180 -29.36 -11.42 7.78
C ALA A 180 -28.09 -10.60 8.05
N GLY A 181 -28.23 -9.41 8.64
CA GLY A 181 -27.10 -8.56 9.03
C GLY A 181 -26.16 -9.23 10.03
N ILE A 182 -26.69 -9.93 11.04
CA ILE A 182 -25.87 -10.67 12.01
C ILE A 182 -25.11 -11.82 11.33
N VAL A 183 -25.77 -12.58 10.45
CA VAL A 183 -25.11 -13.67 9.71
C VAL A 183 -23.97 -13.11 8.85
N ILE A 184 -24.20 -12.03 8.12
CA ILE A 184 -23.17 -11.36 7.31
C ILE A 184 -22.02 -10.87 8.21
N MET A 185 -22.33 -10.20 9.33
CA MET A 185 -21.32 -9.70 10.27
C MET A 185 -20.41 -10.82 10.77
N LEU A 186 -20.95 -12.00 11.08
CA LEU A 186 -20.17 -13.14 11.56
C LEU A 186 -19.20 -13.70 10.50
N THR A 187 -19.38 -13.35 9.22
CA THR A 187 -18.43 -13.72 8.15
C THR A 187 -17.29 -12.72 7.97
N PHE A 188 -17.40 -11.53 8.55
CA PHE A 188 -16.40 -10.47 8.37
C PHE A 188 -15.19 -10.66 9.30
N PRO A 189 -13.97 -10.32 8.82
CA PRO A 189 -12.77 -10.42 9.63
C PRO A 189 -12.74 -9.35 10.72
N ILE A 190 -12.53 -9.78 11.96
CA ILE A 190 -12.31 -8.89 13.11
C ILE A 190 -10.82 -8.51 13.20
N LEU A 191 -10.54 -7.25 13.50
CA LEU A 191 -9.18 -6.84 13.84
C LEU A 191 -9.01 -7.06 15.34
N ILE A 192 -8.07 -7.91 15.75
CA ILE A 192 -7.77 -8.15 17.18
C ILE A 192 -6.74 -7.13 17.65
#